data_AF-A0A7V1PGS0-F1
#
_entry.id   AF-A0A7V1PGS0-F1
#
_cell.length_a   1.000
_cell.length_b   1.000
_cell.length_c   1.000
_cell.angle_alpha   90.00
_cell.angle_beta   90.00
_cell.angle_gamma   90.00
#
_symmetry.space_group_name_H-M   'P 1'
#
loop_
_entity.id
_entity.type
_entity.pdbx_description
1 polymer ?
#
loop_
_entity_poly.entity_id
_entity_poly.type
_entity_poly.pdbx_seq_one_letter_code
_entity_poly.pdbx_strand_id
1 'polypeptide(L)'
;MIRKFGFIFFILFYLSIQSLAQHPQHPTLFKENIKKAEELFLQLKKWQEDKDWGNFFSFKNKYLKEIVELLSPIDEPILLKLQAHCLLLKLKYLLDLKDVKQEEELFLKELEGVKTVNPELIFFLKKVLSEIPPENRQFKRKVTSLYIEFLQKSESAQVLREELESFYNQKDTETFSKLAKSYLNLIREKKEFKEEVKNFIERSICDGFKEWCQPYFSEELFKEFSDLEGISSDWLYLRAYNLEKASEYEKAVSIYKDFLDKFPESPLLDEVLWRLGFIYLYKLSDFSQAEEYFLRLKDRGFKVDKYLDIIEDRVNLEKLSYNEEMFLRALKEKNLFLKGRLQIDSYPARAFLGQRVSLKSLSFSPDTGCLQPQGLFLWSGDLGEVKIATNTPSFQTSFKKEGFKIINLVEVVSGNTFFGFDSCFLNIYRLEVIKKKVKEKGIELEVKVFPPLPESLLEVFWKVEKEGKVILEKEGKTFSGEISSDYLLRVYLSFLGKVIYSEDIPLIF
;
A
#
# COMPACT_ATOMS: atom_id res chain seq x y z
N MET A 1 41.95 -71.46 -22.65
CA MET A 1 41.38 -70.60 -21.60
C MET A 1 41.34 -69.13 -22.06
N ILE A 2 40.87 -68.88 -23.29
CA ILE A 2 40.79 -67.58 -24.01
C ILE A 2 39.39 -67.45 -24.67
N ARG A 3 38.37 -68.19 -24.18
CA ARG A 3 37.07 -68.33 -24.89
C ARG A 3 35.82 -68.14 -24.02
N LYS A 4 35.91 -67.52 -22.85
CA LYS A 4 34.73 -67.30 -21.97
C LYS A 4 34.51 -65.88 -21.43
N PHE A 5 35.35 -64.90 -21.76
CA PHE A 5 35.15 -63.50 -21.33
C PHE A 5 34.68 -62.54 -22.44
N GLY A 6 34.66 -62.96 -23.71
CA GLY A 6 34.19 -62.14 -24.83
C GLY A 6 32.67 -62.21 -25.11
N PHE A 7 31.94 -63.12 -24.47
CA PHE A 7 30.51 -63.34 -24.79
C PHE A 7 29.55 -62.61 -23.82
N ILE A 8 30.02 -62.22 -22.63
CA ILE A 8 29.21 -61.50 -21.64
C ILE A 8 29.26 -59.98 -21.89
N PHE A 9 30.35 -59.45 -22.44
CA PHE A 9 30.45 -58.03 -22.78
C PHE A 9 29.64 -57.66 -24.03
N PHE A 10 29.45 -58.59 -24.97
CA PHE A 10 28.63 -58.34 -26.15
C PHE A 10 27.13 -58.42 -25.86
N ILE A 11 26.69 -59.23 -24.89
CA ILE A 11 25.27 -59.33 -24.52
C ILE A 11 24.83 -58.15 -23.63
N LEU A 12 25.71 -57.62 -22.78
CA LEU A 12 25.40 -56.42 -21.98
C LEU A 12 25.45 -55.12 -22.81
N PHE A 13 26.23 -55.07 -23.90
CA PHE A 13 26.23 -53.92 -24.82
C PHE A 13 25.09 -53.98 -25.87
N TYR A 14 24.61 -55.17 -26.24
CA TYR A 14 23.46 -55.32 -27.13
C TYR A 14 22.12 -55.09 -26.41
N LEU A 15 22.04 -55.42 -25.11
CA LEU A 15 20.87 -55.11 -24.27
C LEU A 15 20.83 -53.64 -23.81
N SER A 16 21.97 -52.92 -23.80
CA SER A 16 21.99 -51.48 -23.53
C SER A 16 21.69 -50.60 -24.76
N ILE A 17 21.64 -51.17 -25.97
CA ILE A 17 21.27 -50.44 -27.19
C ILE A 17 19.78 -50.66 -27.53
N GLN A 18 19.15 -51.74 -27.06
CA GLN A 18 17.69 -51.95 -27.22
C GLN A 18 16.82 -51.41 -26.07
N SER A 19 17.40 -50.98 -24.94
CA SER A 19 16.66 -50.21 -23.92
C SER A 19 16.83 -48.69 -24.04
N LEU A 20 17.54 -48.21 -25.08
CA LEU A 20 17.78 -46.78 -25.35
C LEU A 20 17.03 -46.26 -26.58
N ALA A 21 16.01 -46.99 -27.06
CA ALA A 21 15.31 -46.69 -28.31
C ALA A 21 13.79 -46.52 -28.17
N GLN A 22 13.26 -46.27 -26.96
CA GLN A 22 11.85 -45.90 -26.77
C GLN A 22 11.73 -44.69 -25.83
N HIS A 23 11.57 -43.53 -26.48
CA HIS A 23 11.18 -42.18 -26.04
C HIS A 23 12.25 -41.24 -25.42
N PRO A 24 12.26 -39.94 -25.83
CA PRO A 24 11.06 -39.13 -26.12
C PRO A 24 11.11 -38.33 -27.44
N GLN A 25 10.45 -38.81 -28.50
CA GLN A 25 10.01 -37.96 -29.62
C GLN A 25 8.70 -37.20 -29.31
N HIS A 26 8.01 -37.55 -28.23
CA HIS A 26 6.66 -37.05 -27.92
C HIS A 26 6.58 -35.56 -27.51
N PRO A 27 7.41 -35.04 -26.57
CA PRO A 27 7.28 -33.65 -26.13
C PRO A 27 7.60 -32.63 -27.24
N THR A 28 8.52 -32.97 -28.14
CA THR A 28 8.87 -32.17 -29.32
C THR A 28 7.73 -32.13 -30.32
N LEU A 29 7.10 -33.27 -30.61
CA LEU A 29 5.96 -33.34 -31.53
C LEU A 29 4.74 -32.60 -30.97
N PHE A 30 4.46 -32.73 -29.68
CA PHE A 30 3.33 -32.03 -29.09
C PHE A 30 3.52 -30.52 -29.06
N LYS A 31 4.75 -30.05 -28.79
CA LYS A 31 5.09 -28.63 -28.90
C LYS A 31 4.86 -28.09 -30.32
N GLU A 32 5.19 -28.87 -31.35
CA GLU A 32 4.88 -28.53 -32.75
C GLU A 32 3.37 -28.50 -33.02
N ASN A 33 2.61 -29.45 -32.45
CA ASN A 33 1.16 -29.47 -32.54
C ASN A 33 0.53 -28.22 -31.90
N ILE A 34 1.00 -27.79 -30.73
CA ILE A 34 0.55 -26.54 -30.09
C ILE A 34 0.80 -25.36 -31.03
N LYS A 35 2.01 -25.25 -31.59
CA LYS A 35 2.34 -24.16 -32.52
C LYS A 35 1.42 -24.15 -33.74
N LYS A 36 1.17 -25.32 -34.35
CA LYS A 36 0.26 -25.45 -35.47
C LYS A 36 -1.18 -25.07 -35.10
N ALA A 37 -1.63 -25.48 -33.91
CA ALA A 37 -2.94 -25.10 -33.39
C ALA A 37 -3.05 -23.58 -33.15
N GLU A 38 -1.99 -22.94 -32.64
CA GLU A 38 -1.93 -21.48 -32.48
C GLU A 38 -2.03 -20.74 -33.83
N GLU A 39 -1.35 -21.23 -34.86
CA GLU A 39 -1.43 -20.67 -36.22
C GLU A 39 -2.87 -20.73 -36.77
N LEU A 40 -3.56 -21.87 -36.62
CA LEU A 40 -4.96 -22.02 -37.02
C LEU A 40 -5.89 -21.10 -36.23
N PHE A 41 -5.68 -20.98 -34.92
CA PHE A 41 -6.45 -20.08 -34.06
C PHE A 41 -6.25 -18.61 -34.46
N LEU A 42 -5.00 -18.17 -34.67
CA LEU A 42 -4.69 -16.81 -35.10
C LEU A 42 -5.32 -16.48 -36.45
N GLN A 43 -5.36 -17.44 -37.37
CA GLN A 43 -6.04 -17.27 -38.66
C GLN A 43 -7.55 -17.06 -38.49
N LEU A 44 -8.22 -17.83 -37.62
CA LEU A 44 -9.65 -17.61 -37.30
C LEU A 44 -9.89 -16.23 -36.69
N LYS A 45 -9.04 -15.85 -35.73
CA LYS A 45 -9.12 -14.55 -35.05
C LYS A 45 -8.97 -13.40 -36.06
N LYS A 46 -8.00 -13.52 -36.97
CA LYS A 46 -7.77 -12.54 -38.03
C LYS A 46 -8.99 -12.37 -38.94
N TRP A 47 -9.59 -13.46 -39.43
CA TRP A 47 -10.81 -13.35 -40.25
C TRP A 47 -11.97 -12.69 -39.51
N GLN A 48 -12.12 -12.95 -38.21
CA GLN A 48 -13.13 -12.27 -37.40
C GLN A 48 -12.85 -10.77 -37.27
N GLU A 49 -11.60 -10.39 -37.00
CA GLU A 49 -11.18 -8.98 -36.88
C GLU A 49 -11.32 -8.22 -38.20
N ASP A 50 -10.95 -8.85 -39.33
CA ASP A 50 -11.07 -8.31 -40.69
C ASP A 50 -12.53 -8.34 -41.22
N LYS A 51 -13.47 -8.90 -40.46
CA LYS A 51 -14.88 -9.12 -40.84
C LYS A 51 -15.04 -9.96 -42.11
N ASP A 52 -14.08 -10.86 -42.39
CA ASP A 52 -14.14 -11.85 -43.47
C ASP A 52 -15.02 -13.04 -43.05
N TRP A 53 -16.32 -12.79 -43.00
CA TRP A 53 -17.31 -13.77 -42.57
C TRP A 53 -17.38 -14.99 -43.49
N GLY A 54 -17.09 -14.81 -44.79
CA GLY A 54 -17.07 -15.90 -45.75
C GLY A 54 -16.08 -16.98 -45.33
N ASN A 55 -14.80 -16.61 -45.19
CA ASN A 55 -13.78 -17.56 -44.77
C ASN A 55 -14.01 -18.03 -43.32
N PHE A 56 -14.37 -17.13 -42.40
CA PHE A 56 -14.61 -17.50 -41.02
C PHE A 56 -15.65 -18.62 -40.88
N PHE A 57 -16.84 -18.46 -41.46
CA PHE A 57 -17.91 -19.46 -41.35
C PHE A 57 -17.63 -20.73 -42.14
N SER A 58 -16.92 -20.64 -43.27
CA SER A 58 -16.51 -21.82 -44.06
C SER A 58 -15.51 -22.72 -43.33
N PHE A 59 -14.59 -22.14 -42.56
CA PHE A 59 -13.47 -22.90 -41.96
C PHE A 59 -13.57 -23.10 -40.44
N LYS A 60 -14.37 -22.33 -39.69
CA LYS A 60 -14.41 -22.40 -38.22
C LYS A 60 -14.61 -23.81 -37.66
N ASN A 61 -15.51 -24.60 -38.24
CA ASN A 61 -15.81 -25.96 -37.75
C ASN A 61 -14.67 -26.94 -38.07
N LYS A 62 -14.04 -26.78 -39.25
CA LYS A 62 -12.88 -27.59 -39.65
C LYS A 62 -11.70 -27.31 -38.72
N TYR A 63 -11.39 -26.03 -38.51
CA TYR A 63 -10.26 -25.62 -37.67
C TYR A 63 -10.51 -25.95 -36.20
N LEU A 64 -11.76 -25.84 -35.71
CA LEU A 64 -12.12 -26.32 -34.38
C LEU A 64 -11.76 -27.80 -34.20
N LYS A 65 -12.18 -28.65 -35.14
CA LYS A 65 -11.88 -30.09 -35.10
C LYS A 65 -10.37 -30.35 -35.17
N GLU A 66 -9.66 -29.69 -36.08
CA GLU A 66 -8.21 -29.86 -36.26
C GLU A 66 -7.43 -29.40 -35.02
N ILE A 67 -7.80 -28.27 -34.40
CA ILE A 67 -7.18 -27.79 -33.17
C ILE A 67 -7.41 -28.78 -32.03
N VAL A 68 -8.64 -29.26 -31.84
CA VAL A 68 -8.95 -30.24 -30.77
C VAL A 68 -8.17 -31.54 -30.97
N GLU A 69 -8.04 -32.03 -32.20
CA GLU A 69 -7.25 -33.24 -32.51
C GLU A 69 -5.75 -33.04 -32.26
N LEU A 70 -5.20 -31.87 -32.61
CA LEU A 70 -3.79 -31.53 -32.35
C LEU A 70 -3.46 -31.46 -30.85
N LEU A 71 -4.44 -31.06 -30.03
CA LEU A 71 -4.27 -30.79 -28.60
C LEU A 71 -4.65 -31.96 -27.67
N SER A 72 -4.91 -33.16 -28.21
CA SER A 72 -5.49 -34.28 -27.44
C SER A 72 -4.57 -35.22 -26.59
N PRO A 73 -3.25 -35.03 -26.35
CA PRO A 73 -2.48 -36.01 -25.58
C PRO A 73 -2.57 -35.79 -24.06
N ILE A 74 -2.64 -36.91 -23.33
CA ILE A 74 -2.95 -36.99 -21.89
C ILE A 74 -1.67 -37.05 -21.02
N ASP A 75 -0.50 -37.30 -21.61
CA ASP A 75 0.76 -37.57 -20.88
C ASP A 75 1.93 -36.64 -21.27
N GLU A 76 1.67 -35.34 -21.27
CA GLU A 76 2.66 -34.31 -21.60
C GLU A 76 3.14 -33.52 -20.36
N PRO A 77 4.31 -32.85 -20.44
CA PRO A 77 4.75 -31.91 -19.40
C PRO A 77 3.68 -30.88 -19.06
N ILE A 78 3.56 -30.54 -17.77
CA ILE A 78 2.46 -29.74 -17.24
C ILE A 78 2.30 -28.37 -17.94
N LEU A 79 3.40 -27.71 -18.30
CA LEU A 79 3.36 -26.43 -19.01
C LEU A 79 2.73 -26.57 -20.40
N LEU A 80 3.02 -27.65 -21.13
CA LEU A 80 2.44 -27.91 -22.46
C LEU A 80 0.93 -28.22 -22.34
N LYS A 81 0.53 -28.97 -21.30
CA LYS A 81 -0.90 -29.21 -21.00
C LYS A 81 -1.64 -27.90 -20.73
N LEU A 82 -1.07 -27.03 -19.90
CA LEU A 82 -1.67 -25.73 -19.59
C LEU A 82 -1.74 -24.82 -20.83
N GLN A 83 -0.73 -24.83 -21.70
CA GLN A 83 -0.76 -24.12 -22.99
C GLN A 83 -1.87 -24.63 -23.90
N ALA A 84 -2.04 -25.94 -24.01
CA ALA A 84 -3.12 -26.55 -24.79
C ALA A 84 -4.51 -26.15 -24.25
N HIS A 85 -4.76 -26.29 -22.95
CA HIS A 85 -6.01 -25.86 -22.32
C HIS A 85 -6.27 -24.35 -22.49
N CYS A 86 -5.24 -23.51 -22.38
CA CYS A 86 -5.37 -22.07 -22.63
C CYS A 86 -5.79 -21.77 -24.08
N LEU A 87 -5.21 -22.46 -25.06
CA LEU A 87 -5.57 -22.29 -26.46
C LEU A 87 -7.00 -22.78 -26.75
N LEU A 88 -7.41 -23.89 -26.14
CA LEU A 88 -8.80 -24.37 -26.20
C LEU A 88 -9.78 -23.37 -25.59
N LEU A 89 -9.46 -22.80 -24.42
CA LEU A 89 -10.27 -21.75 -23.80
C LEU A 89 -10.44 -20.55 -24.74
N LYS A 90 -9.35 -20.04 -25.31
CA LYS A 90 -9.38 -18.92 -26.28
C LYS A 90 -10.25 -19.23 -27.48
N LEU A 91 -10.12 -20.43 -28.05
CA LEU A 91 -10.93 -20.88 -29.17
C LEU A 91 -12.42 -20.97 -28.80
N LYS A 92 -12.74 -21.52 -27.63
CA LYS A 92 -14.12 -21.66 -27.14
C LYS A 92 -14.77 -20.29 -26.88
N TYR A 93 -14.02 -19.32 -26.33
CA TYR A 93 -14.50 -17.94 -26.20
C TYR A 93 -14.74 -17.27 -27.55
N LEU A 94 -13.79 -17.41 -28.50
CA LEU A 94 -13.91 -16.83 -29.85
C LEU A 94 -15.17 -17.31 -30.59
N LEU A 95 -15.55 -18.56 -30.36
CA LEU A 95 -16.65 -19.25 -31.03
C LEU A 95 -17.95 -19.29 -30.22
N ASP A 96 -17.99 -18.69 -29.02
CA ASP A 96 -19.14 -18.69 -28.10
C ASP A 96 -19.70 -20.10 -27.82
N LEU A 97 -18.80 -21.04 -27.45
CA LEU A 97 -19.17 -22.43 -27.19
C LEU A 97 -19.72 -22.63 -25.77
N LYS A 98 -20.68 -23.55 -25.61
CA LYS A 98 -21.40 -23.76 -24.32
C LYS A 98 -20.56 -24.47 -23.25
N ASP A 99 -19.52 -25.19 -23.64
CA ASP A 99 -18.69 -26.07 -22.79
C ASP A 99 -17.41 -25.37 -22.28
N VAL A 100 -17.34 -24.04 -22.35
CA VAL A 100 -16.24 -23.23 -21.82
C VAL A 100 -15.94 -23.55 -20.35
N LYS A 101 -16.97 -23.67 -19.51
CA LYS A 101 -16.81 -23.92 -18.07
C LYS A 101 -16.11 -25.24 -17.76
N GLN A 102 -16.35 -26.28 -18.56
CA GLN A 102 -15.68 -27.56 -18.40
C GLN A 102 -14.18 -27.43 -18.70
N GLU A 103 -13.82 -26.63 -19.68
CA GLU A 103 -12.42 -26.36 -20.02
C GLU A 103 -11.72 -25.52 -18.93
N GLU A 104 -12.43 -24.56 -18.33
CA GLU A 104 -11.94 -23.78 -17.19
C GLU A 104 -11.61 -24.68 -16.00
N GLU A 105 -12.48 -25.66 -15.70
CA GLU A 105 -12.27 -26.63 -14.62
C GLU A 105 -11.08 -27.56 -14.89
N LEU A 106 -10.89 -28.01 -16.13
CA LEU A 106 -9.73 -28.82 -16.52
C LEU A 106 -8.42 -28.03 -16.39
N PHE A 107 -8.40 -26.79 -16.88
CA PHE A 107 -7.24 -25.91 -16.73
C PHE A 107 -6.87 -25.72 -15.24
N LEU A 108 -7.86 -25.45 -14.39
CA LEU A 108 -7.63 -25.28 -12.95
C LEU A 108 -7.12 -26.57 -12.30
N LYS A 109 -7.68 -27.73 -12.66
CA LYS A 109 -7.24 -29.02 -12.12
C LYS A 109 -5.77 -29.32 -12.46
N GLU A 110 -5.36 -29.06 -13.71
CA GLU A 110 -3.95 -29.20 -14.09
C GLU A 110 -3.08 -28.20 -13.32
N LEU A 111 -3.55 -26.96 -13.18
CA LEU A 111 -2.82 -25.92 -12.46
C LEU A 111 -2.63 -26.27 -10.98
N GLU A 112 -3.68 -26.74 -10.30
CA GLU A 112 -3.64 -27.22 -8.91
C GLU A 112 -2.70 -28.43 -8.73
N GLY A 113 -2.47 -29.21 -9.79
CA GLY A 113 -1.54 -30.35 -9.80
C GLY A 113 -0.06 -29.99 -9.89
N VAL A 114 0.30 -28.71 -10.10
CA VAL A 114 1.68 -28.26 -10.22
C VAL A 114 2.42 -28.42 -8.89
N LYS A 115 3.48 -29.24 -8.90
CA LYS A 115 4.34 -29.48 -7.72
C LYS A 115 5.58 -28.59 -7.67
N THR A 116 6.14 -28.28 -8.83
CA THR A 116 7.39 -27.51 -8.96
C THR A 116 7.11 -26.24 -9.76
N VAL A 117 7.42 -25.08 -9.16
CA VAL A 117 7.23 -23.78 -9.80
C VAL A 117 8.54 -23.33 -10.44
N ASN A 118 8.49 -22.98 -11.71
CA ASN A 118 9.62 -22.39 -12.44
C ASN A 118 9.24 -21.02 -13.04
N PRO A 119 10.22 -20.18 -13.42
CA PRO A 119 9.97 -18.87 -14.02
C PRO A 119 9.11 -18.91 -15.30
N GLU A 120 9.26 -19.95 -16.13
CA GLU A 120 8.48 -20.11 -17.36
C GLU A 120 6.98 -20.25 -17.10
N LEU A 121 6.61 -21.03 -16.07
CA LEU A 121 5.22 -21.18 -15.65
C LEU A 121 4.65 -19.85 -15.14
N ILE A 122 5.41 -19.10 -14.33
CA ILE A 122 4.97 -17.79 -13.81
C ILE A 122 4.74 -16.83 -14.97
N PHE A 123 5.69 -16.73 -15.91
CA PHE A 123 5.55 -15.89 -17.09
C PHE A 123 4.33 -16.28 -17.94
N PHE A 124 4.12 -17.58 -18.14
CA PHE A 124 2.95 -18.10 -18.84
C PHE A 124 1.65 -17.69 -18.14
N LEU A 125 1.53 -17.88 -16.83
CA LEU A 125 0.32 -17.53 -16.08
C LEU A 125 0.05 -16.02 -16.06
N LYS A 126 1.09 -15.20 -15.97
CA LYS A 126 0.97 -13.74 -16.12
C LYS A 126 0.35 -13.38 -17.46
N LYS A 127 0.80 -14.01 -18.55
CA LYS A 127 0.21 -13.83 -19.89
C LYS A 127 -1.26 -14.28 -19.91
N VAL A 128 -1.56 -15.46 -19.38
CA VAL A 128 -2.94 -15.98 -19.29
C VAL A 128 -3.85 -14.97 -18.57
N LEU A 129 -3.45 -14.48 -17.39
CA LEU A 129 -4.23 -13.51 -16.61
C LEU A 129 -4.55 -12.21 -17.37
N SER A 130 -3.65 -11.78 -18.25
CA SER A 130 -3.85 -10.60 -19.09
C SER A 130 -4.83 -10.83 -20.24
N GLU A 131 -5.02 -12.08 -20.66
CA GLU A 131 -5.86 -12.48 -21.80
C GLU A 131 -7.25 -12.97 -21.37
N ILE A 132 -7.48 -13.26 -20.08
CA ILE A 132 -8.81 -13.68 -19.58
C ILE A 132 -9.83 -12.53 -19.75
N PRO A 133 -10.97 -12.79 -20.42
CA PRO A 133 -12.01 -11.77 -20.62
C PRO A 133 -12.59 -11.22 -19.30
N PRO A 134 -12.96 -9.92 -19.24
CA PRO A 134 -13.43 -9.27 -18.01
C PRO A 134 -14.74 -9.83 -17.45
N GLU A 135 -15.57 -10.46 -18.28
CA GLU A 135 -16.79 -11.18 -17.91
C GLU A 135 -16.51 -12.43 -17.07
N ASN A 136 -15.35 -13.07 -17.22
CA ASN A 136 -15.00 -14.33 -16.54
C ASN A 136 -14.33 -14.10 -15.18
N ARG A 137 -14.97 -13.27 -14.35
CA ARG A 137 -14.43 -12.83 -13.05
C ARG A 137 -14.10 -14.00 -12.11
N GLN A 138 -14.91 -15.06 -12.11
CA GLN A 138 -14.70 -16.21 -11.22
C GLN A 138 -13.46 -17.01 -11.61
N PHE A 139 -13.32 -17.34 -12.89
CA PHE A 139 -12.14 -18.04 -13.40
C PHE A 139 -10.87 -17.21 -13.17
N LYS A 140 -10.89 -15.92 -13.54
CA LYS A 140 -9.77 -15.00 -13.30
C LYS A 140 -9.32 -14.98 -11.85
N ARG A 141 -10.27 -14.89 -10.89
CA ARG A 141 -9.96 -14.90 -9.45
C ARG A 141 -9.26 -16.20 -9.01
N LYS A 142 -9.72 -17.37 -9.48
CA LYS A 142 -9.10 -18.66 -9.13
C LYS A 142 -7.67 -18.76 -9.69
N VAL A 143 -7.46 -18.37 -10.94
CA VAL A 143 -6.12 -18.35 -11.56
C VAL A 143 -5.21 -17.35 -10.86
N THR A 144 -5.71 -16.16 -10.49
CA THR A 144 -4.93 -15.17 -9.73
C THR A 144 -4.52 -15.71 -8.36
N SER A 145 -5.39 -16.43 -7.66
CA SER A 145 -5.07 -17.04 -6.37
C SER A 145 -3.90 -18.03 -6.49
N LEU A 146 -3.96 -18.94 -7.46
CA LEU A 146 -2.90 -19.92 -7.71
C LEU A 146 -1.60 -19.25 -8.19
N TYR A 147 -1.71 -18.21 -9.01
CA TYR A 147 -0.57 -17.41 -9.45
C TYR A 147 0.18 -16.78 -8.27
N ILE A 148 -0.53 -16.18 -7.32
CA ILE A 148 0.07 -15.61 -6.09
C ILE A 148 0.73 -16.70 -5.24
N GLU A 149 0.09 -17.86 -5.10
CA GLU A 149 0.67 -19.00 -4.39
C GLU A 149 1.99 -19.47 -5.05
N PHE A 150 2.04 -19.51 -6.38
CA PHE A 150 3.24 -19.89 -7.11
C PHE A 150 4.34 -18.84 -7.01
N LEU A 151 3.99 -17.55 -7.05
CA LEU A 151 4.94 -16.49 -6.76
C LEU A 151 5.56 -16.68 -5.37
N GLN A 152 4.75 -16.92 -4.33
CA GLN A 152 5.27 -17.15 -2.97
C GLN A 152 6.22 -18.34 -2.86
N LYS A 153 6.00 -19.39 -3.67
CA LYS A 153 6.85 -20.59 -3.77
C LYS A 153 8.04 -20.42 -4.72
N SER A 154 8.12 -19.30 -5.45
CA SER A 154 9.19 -19.05 -6.41
C SER A 154 10.51 -18.83 -5.69
N GLU A 155 11.55 -19.56 -6.12
CA GLU A 155 12.93 -19.36 -5.65
C GLU A 155 13.68 -18.28 -6.45
N SER A 156 13.01 -17.64 -7.42
CA SER A 156 13.62 -16.59 -8.25
C SER A 156 13.35 -15.19 -7.68
N ALA A 157 14.37 -14.61 -7.04
CA ALA A 157 14.33 -13.24 -6.54
C ALA A 157 14.04 -12.21 -7.65
N GLN A 158 14.56 -12.42 -8.87
CA GLN A 158 14.29 -11.54 -10.01
C GLN A 158 12.81 -11.52 -10.37
N VAL A 159 12.19 -12.69 -10.49
CA VAL A 159 10.76 -12.81 -10.83
C VAL A 159 9.90 -12.14 -9.77
N LEU A 160 10.19 -12.37 -8.48
CA LEU A 160 9.48 -11.70 -7.40
C LEU A 160 9.63 -10.17 -7.46
N ARG A 161 10.84 -9.66 -7.70
CA ARG A 161 11.11 -8.22 -7.75
C ARG A 161 10.34 -7.52 -8.87
N GLU A 162 10.24 -8.15 -10.04
CA GLU A 162 9.49 -7.64 -11.19
C GLU A 162 7.98 -7.60 -10.92
N GLU A 163 7.44 -8.60 -10.22
CA GLU A 163 6.01 -8.66 -9.90
C GLU A 163 5.58 -7.71 -8.78
N LEU A 164 6.47 -7.45 -7.81
CA LEU A 164 6.17 -6.59 -6.67
C LEU A 164 5.68 -5.19 -7.08
N GLU A 165 6.26 -4.60 -8.13
CA GLU A 165 5.84 -3.28 -8.62
C GLU A 165 4.39 -3.30 -9.14
N SER A 166 3.96 -4.40 -9.75
CA SER A 166 2.60 -4.55 -10.25
C SER A 166 1.59 -4.51 -9.10
N PHE A 167 1.82 -5.29 -8.05
CA PHE A 167 0.93 -5.33 -6.88
C PHE A 167 0.95 -4.01 -6.09
N TYR A 168 2.13 -3.37 -5.98
CA TYR A 168 2.25 -2.05 -5.37
C TYR A 168 1.39 -1.01 -6.11
N ASN A 169 1.51 -0.93 -7.44
CA ASN A 169 0.75 0.02 -8.26
C ASN A 169 -0.76 -0.25 -8.25
N GLN A 170 -1.16 -1.53 -8.14
CA GLN A 170 -2.56 -1.93 -7.97
C GLN A 170 -3.10 -1.68 -6.56
N LYS A 171 -2.25 -1.27 -5.61
CA LYS A 171 -2.57 -1.09 -4.18
C LYS A 171 -3.03 -2.38 -3.51
N ASP A 172 -2.63 -3.55 -4.04
CA ASP A 172 -2.81 -4.84 -3.38
C ASP A 172 -1.71 -5.00 -2.33
N THR A 173 -1.94 -4.34 -1.20
CA THR A 173 -0.96 -4.22 -0.13
C THR A 173 -0.74 -5.52 0.64
N GLU A 174 -1.75 -6.40 0.72
CA GLU A 174 -1.63 -7.70 1.37
C GLU A 174 -0.72 -8.62 0.55
N THR A 175 -1.00 -8.79 -0.75
CA THR A 175 -0.16 -9.61 -1.63
C THR A 175 1.24 -9.05 -1.73
N PHE A 176 1.36 -7.73 -1.86
CA PHE A 176 2.66 -7.04 -1.86
C PHE A 176 3.48 -7.41 -0.62
N SER A 177 2.92 -7.31 0.57
CA SER A 177 3.64 -7.61 1.81
C SER A 177 4.10 -9.08 1.87
N LYS A 178 3.25 -10.04 1.47
CA LYS A 178 3.60 -11.47 1.45
C LYS A 178 4.74 -11.75 0.49
N LEU A 179 4.66 -11.21 -0.74
CA LEU A 179 5.71 -11.39 -1.75
C LEU A 179 7.01 -10.67 -1.37
N ALA A 180 6.93 -9.50 -0.74
CA ALA A 180 8.10 -8.76 -0.29
C ALA A 180 8.87 -9.56 0.78
N LYS A 181 8.15 -10.22 1.72
CA LYS A 181 8.77 -11.15 2.68
C LYS A 181 9.48 -12.31 1.98
N SER A 182 8.82 -12.98 1.02
CA SER A 182 9.46 -14.06 0.24
C SER A 182 10.71 -13.57 -0.50
N TYR A 183 10.63 -12.40 -1.13
CA TYR A 183 11.75 -11.79 -1.85
C TYR A 183 12.93 -11.47 -0.91
N LEU A 184 12.66 -10.80 0.21
CA LEU A 184 13.67 -10.43 1.21
C LEU A 184 14.40 -11.67 1.76
N ASN A 185 13.69 -12.77 2.00
CA ASN A 185 14.31 -14.03 2.42
C ASN A 185 15.31 -14.58 1.38
N LEU A 186 15.01 -14.48 0.08
CA LEU A 186 15.89 -14.95 -0.99
C LEU A 186 17.14 -14.07 -1.17
N ILE A 187 17.06 -12.80 -0.77
CA ILE A 187 18.16 -11.86 -0.93
C ILE A 187 18.88 -11.54 0.39
N ARG A 188 18.58 -12.25 1.48
CA ARG A 188 19.07 -11.95 2.83
C ARG A 188 20.58 -11.81 2.93
N GLU A 189 21.32 -12.69 2.25
CA GLU A 189 22.79 -12.70 2.23
C GLU A 189 23.40 -11.79 1.15
N LYS A 190 22.56 -11.04 0.42
CA LYS A 190 23.01 -10.16 -0.67
C LYS A 190 23.23 -8.73 -0.17
N LYS A 191 24.14 -8.02 -0.84
CA LYS A 191 24.51 -6.64 -0.49
C LYS A 191 23.34 -5.66 -0.57
N GLU A 192 22.40 -5.89 -1.48
CA GLU A 192 21.21 -5.06 -1.70
C GLU A 192 20.12 -5.22 -0.63
N PHE A 193 20.21 -6.23 0.25
CA PHE A 193 19.19 -6.53 1.25
C PHE A 193 18.78 -5.31 2.09
N LYS A 194 19.77 -4.57 2.62
CA LYS A 194 19.51 -3.42 3.49
C LYS A 194 18.73 -2.32 2.78
N GLU A 195 19.10 -2.02 1.54
CA GLU A 195 18.45 -0.99 0.73
C GLU A 195 17.03 -1.40 0.31
N GLU A 196 16.82 -2.69 0.03
CA GLU A 196 15.48 -3.22 -0.26
C GLU A 196 14.58 -3.23 0.99
N VAL A 197 15.10 -3.57 2.18
CA VAL A 197 14.36 -3.43 3.45
C VAL A 197 13.90 -1.99 3.64
N LYS A 198 14.83 -1.02 3.49
CA LYS A 198 14.51 0.41 3.59
C LYS A 198 13.45 0.83 2.57
N ASN A 199 13.62 0.48 1.29
CA ASN A 199 12.66 0.76 0.23
C ASN A 199 11.25 0.23 0.56
N PHE A 200 11.16 -1.00 1.09
CA PHE A 200 9.87 -1.55 1.47
C PHE A 200 9.25 -0.82 2.65
N ILE A 201 10.03 -0.42 3.67
CA ILE A 201 9.53 0.44 4.74
C ILE A 201 8.94 1.72 4.15
N GLU A 202 9.66 2.45 3.29
CA GLU A 202 9.17 3.70 2.68
C GLU A 202 7.84 3.52 1.92
N ARG A 203 7.69 2.36 1.27
CA ARG A 203 6.50 2.01 0.49
C ARG A 203 5.32 1.59 1.35
N SER A 204 5.56 0.92 2.47
CA SER A 204 4.52 0.32 3.30
C SER A 204 4.17 1.11 4.56
N ILE A 205 5.01 2.03 5.01
CA ILE A 205 4.80 2.75 6.27
C ILE A 205 3.56 3.65 6.24
N CYS A 206 2.89 3.77 7.37
CA CYS A 206 1.93 4.85 7.57
C CYS A 206 2.71 6.16 7.81
N ASP A 207 2.68 7.08 6.85
CA ASP A 207 3.37 8.40 6.96
C ASP A 207 2.40 9.57 7.22
N GLY A 208 1.10 9.31 7.17
CA GLY A 208 0.03 10.28 7.37
C GLY A 208 -0.34 11.09 6.12
N PHE A 209 0.45 11.02 5.05
CA PHE A 209 0.13 11.61 3.75
C PHE A 209 -0.51 10.59 2.79
N LYS A 210 -0.15 9.30 2.91
CA LYS A 210 -0.68 8.20 2.10
C LYS A 210 -2.00 7.66 2.66
N GLU A 211 -2.90 7.25 1.75
CA GLU A 211 -4.22 6.67 2.11
C GLU A 211 -4.11 5.22 2.57
N TRP A 212 -3.08 4.50 2.11
CA TRP A 212 -2.86 3.09 2.37
C TRP A 212 -1.43 2.86 2.88
N CYS A 213 -1.33 2.01 3.88
CA CYS A 213 -0.10 1.53 4.48
C CYS A 213 -0.31 0.09 5.00
N GLN A 214 0.78 -0.57 5.39
CA GLN A 214 0.84 -1.88 6.03
C GLN A 214 1.66 -1.74 7.31
N PRO A 215 1.05 -1.26 8.41
CA PRO A 215 1.80 -0.88 9.59
C PRO A 215 2.52 -2.05 10.25
N TYR A 216 1.89 -3.22 10.32
CA TYR A 216 2.50 -4.43 10.90
C TYR A 216 3.69 -4.92 10.08
N PHE A 217 3.56 -4.97 8.75
CA PHE A 217 4.68 -5.33 7.87
C PHE A 217 5.83 -4.33 8.00
N SER A 218 5.53 -3.03 8.05
CA SER A 218 6.55 -2.00 8.22
C SER A 218 7.26 -2.12 9.57
N GLU A 219 6.56 -2.46 10.65
CA GLU A 219 7.17 -2.68 11.96
C GLU A 219 8.07 -3.92 11.98
N GLU A 220 7.69 -5.01 11.30
CA GLU A 220 8.59 -6.17 11.12
C GLU A 220 9.89 -5.75 10.43
N LEU A 221 9.79 -4.96 9.35
CA LEU A 221 10.95 -4.45 8.65
C LEU A 221 11.76 -3.45 9.48
N PHE A 222 11.11 -2.61 10.29
CA PHE A 222 11.81 -1.69 11.20
C PHE A 222 12.66 -2.44 12.23
N LYS A 223 12.20 -3.58 12.72
CA LYS A 223 12.99 -4.42 13.64
C LYS A 223 14.25 -4.93 12.94
N GLU A 224 14.11 -5.51 11.75
CA GLU A 224 15.25 -5.97 10.95
C GLU A 224 16.19 -4.79 10.62
N PHE A 225 15.63 -3.63 10.24
CA PHE A 225 16.40 -2.41 9.92
C PHE A 225 17.18 -1.86 11.12
N SER A 226 16.56 -1.86 12.32
CA SER A 226 17.20 -1.42 13.57
C SER A 226 18.45 -2.23 13.91
N ASP A 227 18.41 -3.53 13.64
CA ASP A 227 19.53 -4.43 13.91
C ASP A 227 20.65 -4.25 12.88
N LEU A 228 20.33 -3.70 11.70
CA LEU A 228 21.27 -3.52 10.59
C LEU A 228 21.96 -2.15 10.59
N GLU A 229 21.37 -1.13 11.24
CA GLU A 229 21.83 0.27 11.21
C GLU A 229 21.41 1.07 12.46
N GLY A 230 22.20 2.10 12.80
CA GLY A 230 21.79 3.10 13.78
C GLY A 230 20.62 3.94 13.25
N ILE A 231 19.45 3.79 13.85
CA ILE A 231 18.25 4.53 13.46
C ILE A 231 18.38 6.02 13.80
N SER A 232 18.21 6.89 12.80
CA SER A 232 18.15 8.34 12.99
C SER A 232 16.88 8.78 13.74
N SER A 233 16.85 10.00 14.26
CA SER A 233 15.65 10.56 14.91
C SER A 233 14.41 10.46 14.03
N ASP A 234 14.57 10.77 12.74
CA ASP A 234 13.47 10.80 11.77
C ASP A 234 12.86 9.42 11.53
N TRP A 235 13.71 8.40 11.41
CA TRP A 235 13.28 7.00 11.27
C TRP A 235 12.69 6.45 12.57
N LEU A 236 13.24 6.80 13.74
CA LEU A 236 12.70 6.38 15.04
C LEU A 236 11.31 6.97 15.28
N TYR A 237 11.15 8.26 14.97
CA TYR A 237 9.86 8.94 15.01
C TYR A 237 8.85 8.28 14.05
N LEU A 238 9.25 8.00 12.81
CA LEU A 238 8.37 7.34 11.84
C LEU A 238 7.95 5.94 12.28
N ARG A 239 8.84 5.16 12.90
CA ARG A 239 8.50 3.88 13.49
C ARG A 239 7.45 3.99 14.60
N ALA A 240 7.63 4.94 15.52
CA ALA A 240 6.66 5.20 16.58
C ALA A 240 5.30 5.64 16.01
N TYR A 241 5.31 6.52 15.01
CA TYR A 241 4.10 6.95 14.30
C TYR A 241 3.40 5.78 13.60
N ASN A 242 4.16 4.88 12.98
CA ASN A 242 3.62 3.68 12.34
C ASN A 242 2.93 2.75 13.35
N LEU A 243 3.54 2.54 14.53
CA LEU A 243 2.94 1.79 15.64
C LEU A 243 1.68 2.48 16.20
N GLU A 244 1.68 3.81 16.32
CA GLU A 244 0.50 4.58 16.69
C GLU A 244 -0.65 4.34 15.71
N LYS A 245 -0.37 4.35 14.39
CA LYS A 245 -1.38 4.05 13.36
C LYS A 245 -1.79 2.58 13.32
N ALA A 246 -0.96 1.68 13.83
CA ALA A 246 -1.33 0.28 14.07
C ALA A 246 -2.25 0.10 15.30
N SER A 247 -2.56 1.16 16.05
CA SER A 247 -3.18 1.10 17.38
C SER A 247 -2.37 0.31 18.42
N GLU A 248 -1.07 0.15 18.20
CA GLU A 248 -0.12 -0.50 19.11
C GLU A 248 0.46 0.55 20.07
N TYR A 249 -0.43 1.18 20.85
CA TYR A 249 -0.15 2.41 21.59
C TYR A 249 0.97 2.27 22.63
N GLU A 250 1.02 1.16 23.35
CA GLU A 250 2.07 0.90 24.35
C GLU A 250 3.45 0.76 23.68
N LYS A 251 3.50 0.10 22.53
CA LYS A 251 4.74 -0.01 21.74
C LYS A 251 5.14 1.35 21.18
N ALA A 252 4.18 2.12 20.64
CA ALA A 252 4.42 3.47 20.15
C ALA A 252 4.99 4.39 21.24
N VAL A 253 4.41 4.36 22.44
CA VAL A 253 4.89 5.07 23.63
C VAL A 253 6.32 4.68 23.98
N SER A 254 6.65 3.37 23.96
CA SER A 254 8.00 2.90 24.23
C SER A 254 9.02 3.50 23.25
N ILE A 255 8.70 3.53 21.95
CA ILE A 255 9.60 4.08 20.93
C ILE A 255 9.67 5.61 21.03
N TYR A 256 8.57 6.31 21.33
CA TYR A 256 8.59 7.75 21.55
C TYR A 256 9.41 8.14 22.80
N LYS A 257 9.36 7.34 23.88
CA LYS A 257 10.22 7.57 25.05
C LYS A 257 11.70 7.39 24.70
N ASP A 258 12.05 6.33 23.98
CA ASP A 258 13.41 6.12 23.47
C ASP A 258 13.88 7.28 22.57
N PHE A 259 12.96 7.85 21.77
CA PHE A 259 13.24 9.06 21.00
C PHE A 259 13.57 10.26 21.90
N LEU A 260 12.81 10.51 22.96
CA LEU A 260 13.07 11.62 23.88
C LEU A 260 14.44 11.49 24.56
N ASP A 261 14.85 10.27 24.89
CA ASP A 261 16.12 9.99 25.57
C ASP A 261 17.31 10.15 24.61
N LYS A 262 17.19 9.68 23.37
CA LYS A 262 18.28 9.68 22.38
C LYS A 262 18.40 10.98 21.59
N PHE A 263 17.28 11.67 21.36
CA PHE A 263 17.21 12.83 20.46
C PHE A 263 16.51 14.04 21.09
N PRO A 264 16.94 14.50 22.28
CA PRO A 264 16.28 15.61 22.99
C PRO A 264 16.35 16.94 22.23
N GLU A 265 17.31 17.12 21.33
CA GLU A 265 17.48 18.33 20.50
C GLU A 265 16.81 18.24 19.12
N SER A 266 16.11 17.13 18.83
CA SER A 266 15.46 16.97 17.53
C SER A 266 14.35 18.02 17.35
N PRO A 267 14.18 18.59 16.14
CA PRO A 267 13.06 19.49 15.87
C PRO A 267 11.70 18.81 16.08
N LEU A 268 11.62 17.48 16.01
CA LEU A 268 10.37 16.72 16.21
C LEU A 268 9.99 16.56 17.69
N LEU A 269 10.80 17.05 18.64
CA LEU A 269 10.57 16.91 20.08
C LEU A 269 9.15 17.33 20.48
N ASP A 270 8.72 18.52 20.06
CA ASP A 270 7.40 19.06 20.42
C ASP A 270 6.28 18.15 19.96
N GLU A 271 6.39 17.62 18.75
CA GLU A 271 5.40 16.69 18.24
C GLU A 271 5.39 15.37 19.01
N VAL A 272 6.56 14.82 19.36
CA VAL A 272 6.64 13.60 20.17
C VAL A 272 5.98 13.80 21.53
N LEU A 273 6.18 14.95 22.17
CA LEU A 273 5.50 15.29 23.44
C LEU A 273 3.98 15.37 23.25
N TRP A 274 3.50 16.01 22.19
CA TRP A 274 2.07 16.07 21.87
C TRP A 274 1.46 14.69 21.66
N ARG A 275 2.16 13.81 20.94
CA ARG A 275 1.71 12.45 20.68
C ARG A 275 1.69 11.61 21.94
N LEU A 276 2.71 11.70 22.79
CA LEU A 276 2.72 11.03 24.08
C LEU A 276 1.57 11.50 24.97
N GLY A 277 1.38 12.81 25.13
CA GLY A 277 0.25 13.37 25.89
C GLY A 277 -1.11 12.91 25.33
N PHE A 278 -1.27 12.94 24.01
CA PHE A 278 -2.46 12.44 23.31
C PHE A 278 -2.71 10.95 23.55
N ILE A 279 -1.71 10.10 23.34
CA ILE A 279 -1.83 8.65 23.50
C ILE A 279 -2.19 8.32 24.95
N TYR A 280 -1.49 8.90 25.92
CA TYR A 280 -1.76 8.66 27.33
C TYR A 280 -3.16 9.13 27.74
N LEU A 281 -3.59 10.31 27.29
CA LEU A 281 -4.91 10.85 27.62
C LEU A 281 -6.05 10.04 26.98
N TYR A 282 -6.00 9.86 25.65
CA TYR A 282 -7.15 9.37 24.89
C TYR A 282 -7.14 7.86 24.68
N LYS A 283 -5.96 7.26 24.50
CA LYS A 283 -5.84 5.85 24.12
C LYS A 283 -5.62 4.96 25.35
N LEU A 284 -4.66 5.32 26.20
CA LEU A 284 -4.31 4.52 27.39
C LEU A 284 -5.07 4.92 28.66
N SER A 285 -5.69 6.10 28.70
CA SER A 285 -6.35 6.64 29.92
C SER A 285 -5.42 6.74 31.14
N ASP A 286 -4.12 6.96 30.91
CA ASP A 286 -3.15 7.25 31.96
C ASP A 286 -3.03 8.77 32.11
N PHE A 287 -3.90 9.34 32.94
CA PHE A 287 -3.96 10.79 33.13
C PHE A 287 -2.70 11.36 33.78
N SER A 288 -2.01 10.57 34.63
CA SER A 288 -0.79 11.02 35.29
C SER A 288 0.35 11.19 34.29
N GLN A 289 0.54 10.20 33.41
CA GLN A 289 1.53 10.32 32.34
C GLN A 289 1.12 11.39 31.31
N ALA A 290 -0.16 11.52 30.99
CA ALA A 290 -0.63 12.57 30.10
C ALA A 290 -0.30 13.98 30.65
N GLU A 291 -0.53 14.20 31.94
CA GLU A 291 -0.22 15.47 32.62
C GLU A 291 1.26 15.82 32.51
N GLU A 292 2.15 14.86 32.74
CA GLU A 292 3.61 15.04 32.62
C GLU A 292 3.98 15.64 31.25
N TYR A 293 3.50 15.05 30.14
CA TYR A 293 3.83 15.53 28.80
C TYR A 293 3.16 16.85 28.45
N PHE A 294 1.93 17.08 28.90
CA PHE A 294 1.29 18.38 28.69
C PHE A 294 1.98 19.49 29.48
N LEU A 295 2.43 19.27 30.72
CA LEU A 295 3.22 20.26 31.46
C LEU A 295 4.53 20.60 30.75
N ARG A 296 5.25 19.60 30.22
CA ARG A 296 6.45 19.83 29.40
C ARG A 296 6.16 20.67 28.15
N LEU A 297 5.00 20.45 27.51
CA LEU A 297 4.56 21.30 26.39
C LEU A 297 4.21 22.71 26.84
N LYS A 298 3.56 22.86 28.01
CA LYS A 298 3.24 24.16 28.60
C LYS A 298 4.50 24.98 28.87
N ASP A 299 5.54 24.37 29.43
CA ASP A 299 6.84 24.99 29.68
C ASP A 299 7.53 25.45 28.39
N ARG A 300 7.21 24.80 27.28
CA ARG A 300 7.68 25.13 25.93
C ARG A 300 6.76 26.13 25.21
N GLY A 301 5.77 26.68 25.90
CA GLY A 301 4.89 27.75 25.41
C GLY A 301 3.65 27.27 24.65
N PHE A 302 3.37 25.97 24.64
CA PHE A 302 2.14 25.45 24.02
C PHE A 302 0.92 25.69 24.90
N LYS A 303 -0.20 26.04 24.28
CA LYS A 303 -1.49 26.20 24.95
C LYS A 303 -2.15 24.84 25.15
N VAL A 304 -1.97 24.28 26.34
CA VAL A 304 -2.47 22.94 26.71
C VAL A 304 -3.44 22.97 27.89
N ASP A 305 -3.80 24.15 28.40
CA ASP A 305 -4.63 24.29 29.61
C ASP A 305 -5.96 23.52 29.48
N LYS A 306 -6.56 23.47 28.29
CA LYS A 306 -7.76 22.65 28.04
C LYS A 306 -7.55 21.16 28.39
N TYR A 307 -6.38 20.59 28.08
CA TYR A 307 -6.10 19.18 28.36
C TYR A 307 -5.76 18.95 29.83
N LEU A 308 -5.04 19.89 30.45
CA LEU A 308 -4.77 19.87 31.89
C LEU A 308 -6.08 19.97 32.69
N ASP A 309 -6.99 20.88 32.31
CA ASP A 309 -8.30 21.01 32.94
C ASP A 309 -9.14 19.72 32.81
N ILE A 310 -9.03 19.01 31.67
CA ILE A 310 -9.68 17.69 31.48
C ILE A 310 -9.09 16.65 32.45
N ILE A 311 -7.77 16.62 32.60
CA ILE A 311 -7.05 15.67 33.46
C ILE A 311 -7.35 15.93 34.94
N GLU A 312 -7.30 17.19 35.38
CA GLU A 312 -7.51 17.61 36.77
C GLU A 312 -8.98 17.70 37.18
N ASP A 313 -9.90 17.37 36.26
CA ASP A 313 -11.36 17.53 36.43
C ASP A 313 -11.80 18.95 36.83
N ARG A 314 -11.18 19.95 36.19
CA ARG A 314 -11.50 21.39 36.40
C ARG A 314 -12.37 21.97 35.29
N VAL A 315 -12.81 21.14 34.35
CA VAL A 315 -13.62 21.59 33.20
C VAL A 315 -14.97 22.13 33.67
N ASN A 316 -15.26 23.38 33.34
CA ASN A 316 -16.58 23.95 33.57
C ASN A 316 -17.57 23.43 32.50
N LEU A 317 -18.38 22.43 32.87
CA LEU A 317 -19.36 21.79 31.98
C LEU A 317 -20.38 22.78 31.39
N GLU A 318 -20.74 23.85 32.11
CA GLU A 318 -21.71 24.85 31.63
C GLU A 318 -21.19 25.68 30.45
N LYS A 319 -19.87 25.68 30.21
CA LYS A 319 -19.23 26.37 29.09
C LYS A 319 -18.97 25.47 27.88
N LEU A 320 -19.21 24.16 28.01
CA LEU A 320 -18.99 23.21 26.93
C LEU A 320 -20.18 23.17 25.97
N SER A 321 -19.89 22.87 24.71
CA SER A 321 -20.95 22.39 23.82
C SER A 321 -21.46 21.02 24.28
N TYR A 322 -22.72 20.69 23.95
CA TYR A 322 -23.30 19.38 24.25
C TYR A 322 -22.42 18.22 23.77
N ASN A 323 -21.85 18.31 22.57
CA ASN A 323 -20.98 17.27 22.02
C ASN A 323 -19.68 17.10 22.82
N GLU A 324 -19.07 18.20 23.27
CA GLU A 324 -17.88 18.15 24.12
C GLU A 324 -18.20 17.54 25.49
N GLU A 325 -19.32 17.94 26.09
CA GLU A 325 -19.77 17.40 27.36
C GLU A 325 -19.98 15.87 27.28
N MET A 326 -20.69 15.41 26.25
CA MET A 326 -20.93 13.97 26.05
C MET A 326 -19.63 13.21 25.84
N PHE A 327 -18.71 13.76 25.05
CA PHE A 327 -17.41 13.14 24.85
C PHE A 327 -16.59 13.07 26.15
N LEU A 328 -16.56 14.13 26.96
CA LEU A 328 -15.83 14.12 28.24
C LEU A 328 -16.44 13.15 29.26
N ARG A 329 -17.77 13.02 29.29
CA ARG A 329 -18.44 12.00 30.09
C ARG A 329 -18.00 10.60 29.65
N ALA A 330 -18.04 10.32 28.34
CA ALA A 330 -17.59 9.04 27.80
C ALA A 330 -16.11 8.74 28.10
N LEU A 331 -15.23 9.74 27.96
CA LEU A 331 -13.80 9.62 28.26
C LEU A 331 -13.53 9.25 29.73
N LYS A 332 -14.35 9.75 30.65
CA LYS A 332 -14.24 9.48 32.09
C LYS A 332 -14.92 8.20 32.52
N GLU A 333 -15.88 7.69 31.75
CA GLU A 333 -16.35 6.34 31.94
C GLU A 333 -15.18 5.40 31.69
N LYS A 334 -14.60 4.86 32.77
CA LYS A 334 -13.47 3.90 32.75
C LYS A 334 -13.88 2.53 32.16
N ASN A 335 -14.74 2.54 31.15
CA ASN A 335 -15.28 1.38 30.49
C ASN A 335 -14.48 1.11 29.21
N LEU A 336 -13.47 0.25 29.34
CA LEU A 336 -12.62 -0.21 28.24
C LEU A 336 -13.42 -0.78 27.06
N PHE A 337 -14.62 -1.30 27.31
CA PHE A 337 -15.49 -1.86 26.28
C PHE A 337 -16.00 -0.82 25.27
N LEU A 338 -16.12 0.46 25.68
CA LEU A 338 -16.57 1.54 24.80
C LEU A 338 -15.49 1.95 23.79
N LYS A 339 -14.21 1.90 24.18
CA LYS A 339 -13.08 2.32 23.32
C LYS A 339 -12.85 1.43 22.11
N GLY A 340 -13.21 0.15 22.18
CA GLY A 340 -13.02 -0.80 21.08
C GLY A 340 -14.16 -0.83 20.05
N ARG A 341 -15.24 -0.07 20.30
CA ARG A 341 -16.46 -0.11 19.48
C ARG A 341 -16.53 0.98 18.42
N LEU A 342 -15.73 2.04 18.57
CA LEU A 342 -15.71 3.17 17.66
C LEU A 342 -14.27 3.55 17.37
N GLN A 343 -13.98 3.84 16.11
CA GLN A 343 -12.70 4.37 15.68
C GLN A 343 -12.92 5.59 14.80
N ILE A 344 -12.08 6.63 14.96
CA ILE A 344 -12.01 7.74 14.01
C ILE A 344 -10.78 7.56 13.13
N ASP A 345 -11.00 7.60 11.82
CA ASP A 345 -9.94 7.72 10.84
C ASP A 345 -9.98 9.08 10.15
N SER A 346 -8.79 9.55 9.78
CA SER A 346 -8.60 10.81 9.06
C SER A 346 -7.68 10.61 7.87
N TYR A 347 -8.05 11.17 6.73
CA TYR A 347 -7.19 11.16 5.54
C TYR A 347 -7.18 12.53 4.81
N PRO A 348 -6.01 13.12 4.56
CA PRO A 348 -4.71 12.73 5.13
C PRO A 348 -4.65 13.04 6.64
N ALA A 349 -3.84 12.29 7.38
CA ALA A 349 -3.58 12.55 8.81
C ALA A 349 -2.53 13.65 9.03
N ARG A 350 -1.78 13.97 7.97
CA ARG A 350 -0.83 15.08 7.85
C ARG A 350 -1.24 15.91 6.63
N ALA A 351 -1.64 17.15 6.82
CA ALA A 351 -2.17 18.00 5.75
C ALA A 351 -1.55 19.40 5.82
N PHE A 352 -1.53 20.14 4.72
CA PHE A 352 -1.17 21.55 4.71
C PHE A 352 -2.41 22.44 4.89
N LEU A 353 -2.19 23.70 5.27
CA LEU A 353 -3.24 24.72 5.34
C LEU A 353 -4.11 24.72 4.07
N GLY A 354 -5.43 24.77 4.28
CA GLY A 354 -6.40 24.75 3.19
C GLY A 354 -6.54 23.41 2.45
N GLN A 355 -5.66 22.42 2.67
CA GLN A 355 -5.86 21.08 2.12
C GLN A 355 -7.09 20.43 2.77
N ARG A 356 -7.81 19.67 1.95
CA ARG A 356 -9.01 18.96 2.38
C ARG A 356 -8.64 17.71 3.17
N VAL A 357 -9.23 17.57 4.34
CA VAL A 357 -9.14 16.38 5.20
C VAL A 357 -10.51 15.73 5.30
N SER A 358 -10.57 14.42 5.11
CA SER A 358 -11.76 13.59 5.34
C SER A 358 -11.65 12.93 6.70
N LEU A 359 -12.70 13.05 7.51
CA LEU A 359 -12.87 12.35 8.79
C LEU A 359 -14.00 11.34 8.65
N LYS A 360 -13.79 10.12 9.14
CA LYS A 360 -14.74 9.01 9.04
C LYS A 360 -14.76 8.24 10.36
N SER A 361 -15.95 7.86 10.79
CA SER A 361 -16.16 6.94 11.90
C SER A 361 -16.29 5.51 11.40
N LEU A 362 -15.71 4.56 12.14
CA LEU A 362 -15.89 3.13 11.97
C LEU A 362 -16.48 2.57 13.26
N SER A 363 -17.75 2.16 13.20
CA SER A 363 -18.47 1.56 14.34
C SER A 363 -18.48 0.03 14.20
N PHE A 364 -18.10 -0.67 15.26
CA PHE A 364 -18.01 -2.14 15.30
C PHE A 364 -19.14 -2.71 16.18
N SER A 365 -20.15 -3.32 15.56
CA SER A 365 -21.21 -4.05 16.26
C SER A 365 -20.86 -5.55 16.37
N PRO A 366 -20.94 -6.18 17.55
CA PRO A 366 -20.67 -7.61 17.71
C PRO A 366 -21.66 -8.52 16.95
N ASP A 367 -22.89 -8.06 16.67
CA ASP A 367 -24.02 -8.97 16.48
C ASP A 367 -24.59 -9.07 15.05
N THR A 368 -24.17 -8.25 14.08
CA THR A 368 -24.76 -8.30 12.74
C THR A 368 -23.72 -8.06 11.67
N GLY A 369 -23.41 -9.07 10.86
CA GLY A 369 -22.59 -8.96 9.65
C GLY A 369 -23.15 -8.04 8.54
N CYS A 370 -23.99 -7.06 8.90
CA CYS A 370 -24.47 -5.96 8.07
C CYS A 370 -24.40 -4.66 8.88
N LEU A 371 -23.84 -3.60 8.28
CA LEU A 371 -23.75 -2.24 8.81
C LEU A 371 -25.14 -1.61 8.95
N GLN A 372 -25.55 -1.23 10.16
CA GLN A 372 -26.38 -0.03 10.36
C GLN A 372 -25.90 0.77 11.57
N PRO A 373 -25.60 2.07 11.42
CA PRO A 373 -25.48 2.96 12.55
C PRO A 373 -26.87 3.19 13.14
N GLN A 374 -27.05 2.91 14.43
CA GLN A 374 -28.26 3.28 15.18
C GLN A 374 -28.00 4.44 16.16
N GLY A 375 -26.77 4.99 16.19
CA GLY A 375 -26.38 6.06 17.09
C GLY A 375 -26.32 7.47 16.49
N LEU A 376 -26.31 8.46 17.39
CA LEU A 376 -26.01 9.85 17.13
C LEU A 376 -24.50 10.08 17.24
N PHE A 377 -23.87 10.52 16.16
CA PHE A 377 -22.46 10.87 16.07
C PHE A 377 -22.24 12.31 16.51
N LEU A 378 -21.60 12.47 17.67
CA LEU A 378 -21.32 13.76 18.28
C LEU A 378 -19.84 14.10 18.12
N TRP A 379 -19.54 14.87 17.08
CA TRP A 379 -18.20 15.37 16.79
C TRP A 379 -17.86 16.61 17.64
N SER A 380 -16.64 16.67 18.16
CA SER A 380 -16.13 17.83 18.91
C SER A 380 -14.61 18.00 18.73
N GLY A 381 -14.04 19.06 19.34
CA GLY A 381 -12.63 19.40 19.19
C GLY A 381 -12.35 20.29 17.98
N ASP A 382 -11.20 20.09 17.33
CA ASP A 382 -10.73 20.89 16.19
C ASP A 382 -11.41 20.48 14.87
N LEU A 383 -12.67 20.88 14.67
CA LEU A 383 -13.44 20.48 13.48
C LEU A 383 -13.06 21.23 12.18
N GLY A 384 -12.19 22.24 12.26
CA GLY A 384 -11.77 23.06 11.12
C GLY A 384 -12.87 24.03 10.68
N GLU A 385 -13.10 24.16 9.37
CA GLU A 385 -14.06 25.11 8.79
C GLU A 385 -15.50 24.58 8.69
N VAL A 386 -15.70 23.27 8.87
CA VAL A 386 -17.02 22.64 8.72
C VAL A 386 -17.97 23.06 9.84
N LYS A 387 -19.27 23.17 9.51
CA LYS A 387 -20.36 23.22 10.48
C LYS A 387 -21.20 21.95 10.33
N ILE A 388 -21.12 21.07 11.32
CA ILE A 388 -21.86 19.79 11.31
C ILE A 388 -23.27 20.06 11.84
N ALA A 389 -24.24 20.17 10.93
CA ALA A 389 -25.63 20.47 11.26
C ALA A 389 -26.52 19.21 11.37
N THR A 390 -26.07 18.08 10.82
CA THR A 390 -26.81 16.82 10.77
C THR A 390 -25.98 15.69 11.34
N ASN A 391 -26.64 14.66 11.88
CA ASN A 391 -25.98 13.42 12.28
C ASN A 391 -25.27 12.78 11.08
N THR A 392 -23.94 12.65 11.12
CA THR A 392 -23.16 12.08 10.02
C THR A 392 -21.98 11.25 10.55
N PRO A 393 -21.73 10.05 10.00
CA PRO A 393 -20.56 9.23 10.33
C PRO A 393 -19.27 9.74 9.65
N SER A 394 -19.36 10.73 8.76
CA SER A 394 -18.17 11.30 8.12
C SER A 394 -18.39 12.73 7.65
N PHE A 395 -17.30 13.47 7.52
CA PHE A 395 -17.32 14.81 6.92
C PHE A 395 -15.97 15.16 6.31
N GLN A 396 -15.95 16.23 5.52
CA GLN A 396 -14.73 16.83 4.99
C GLN A 396 -14.58 18.25 5.55
N THR A 397 -13.34 18.64 5.85
CA THR A 397 -13.00 19.96 6.37
C THR A 397 -11.64 20.41 5.87
N SER A 398 -11.29 21.64 6.19
CA SER A 398 -9.96 22.23 6.01
C SER A 398 -9.63 23.11 7.21
N PHE A 399 -8.35 23.44 7.36
CA PHE A 399 -7.86 24.21 8.50
C PHE A 399 -7.19 25.49 8.04
N LYS A 400 -7.52 26.60 8.70
CA LYS A 400 -6.93 27.93 8.48
C LYS A 400 -5.69 28.21 9.33
N LYS A 401 -5.42 27.36 10.32
CA LYS A 401 -4.29 27.50 11.25
C LYS A 401 -3.56 26.18 11.37
N GLU A 402 -2.25 26.27 11.31
CA GLU A 402 -1.32 25.17 11.44
C GLU A 402 -1.26 24.64 12.89
N GLY A 403 -0.44 23.62 13.08
CA GLY A 403 -0.25 22.95 14.36
C GLY A 403 -1.05 21.67 14.50
N PHE A 404 -0.97 21.12 15.71
CA PHE A 404 -1.61 19.87 16.09
C PHE A 404 -3.11 20.08 16.33
N LYS A 405 -3.94 19.15 15.87
CA LYS A 405 -5.41 19.18 16.00
C LYS A 405 -5.89 17.88 16.61
N ILE A 406 -6.83 17.97 17.53
CA ILE A 406 -7.47 16.80 18.15
C ILE A 406 -8.96 16.86 17.85
N ILE A 407 -9.45 15.80 17.22
CA ILE A 407 -10.86 15.62 16.90
C ILE A 407 -11.38 14.46 17.73
N ASN A 408 -12.54 14.68 18.33
CA ASN A 408 -13.19 13.76 19.22
C ASN A 408 -14.52 13.34 18.63
N LEU A 409 -14.90 12.09 18.88
CA LEU A 409 -16.19 11.54 18.51
C LEU A 409 -16.71 10.69 19.65
N VAL A 410 -18.00 10.83 19.92
CA VAL A 410 -18.77 9.87 20.69
C VAL A 410 -20.01 9.48 19.91
N GLU A 411 -20.32 8.18 19.90
CA GLU A 411 -21.58 7.64 19.37
C GLU A 411 -22.51 7.31 20.54
N VAL A 412 -23.75 7.81 20.49
CA VAL A 412 -24.76 7.65 21.55
C VAL A 412 -26.00 6.96 20.97
N VAL A 413 -26.54 5.94 21.64
CA VAL A 413 -27.70 5.16 21.12
C VAL A 413 -29.03 5.69 21.66
N SER A 414 -29.25 5.62 22.97
CA SER A 414 -30.49 6.06 23.63
C SER A 414 -30.22 6.51 25.06
N GLY A 415 -30.88 7.59 25.50
CA GLY A 415 -30.85 8.03 26.90
C GLY A 415 -29.46 8.29 27.49
N ASN A 416 -28.57 8.95 26.74
CA ASN A 416 -27.15 9.19 27.10
C ASN A 416 -26.29 7.92 27.24
N THR A 417 -26.76 6.76 26.76
CA THR A 417 -25.93 5.54 26.73
C THR A 417 -24.90 5.63 25.60
N PHE A 418 -23.62 5.59 25.96
CA PHE A 418 -22.52 5.58 25.00
C PHE A 418 -22.41 4.23 24.31
N PHE A 419 -22.29 4.26 22.98
CA PHE A 419 -21.91 3.08 22.19
C PHE A 419 -20.39 2.92 22.20
N GLY A 420 -19.69 4.02 21.94
CA GLY A 420 -18.24 4.10 21.91
C GLY A 420 -17.79 5.55 21.73
N PHE A 421 -16.51 5.80 21.96
CA PHE A 421 -15.89 7.09 21.70
C PHE A 421 -14.47 6.87 21.22
N ASP A 422 -13.94 7.83 20.48
CA ASP A 422 -12.55 7.83 20.09
C ASP A 422 -12.04 9.26 19.82
N SER A 423 -10.74 9.41 19.67
CA SER A 423 -10.08 10.63 19.24
C SER A 423 -9.05 10.34 18.16
N CYS A 424 -8.89 11.27 17.23
CA CYS A 424 -7.79 11.26 16.26
C CYS A 424 -6.92 12.51 16.39
N PHE A 425 -5.63 12.33 16.08
CA PHE A 425 -4.61 13.37 16.08
C PHE A 425 -4.18 13.68 14.66
N LEU A 426 -4.27 14.96 14.30
CA LEU A 426 -3.96 15.50 12.99
C LEU A 426 -2.84 16.55 13.07
N ASN A 427 -1.99 16.58 12.05
CA ASN A 427 -0.99 17.63 11.90
C ASN A 427 -1.37 18.51 10.71
N ILE A 428 -1.50 19.81 10.97
CA ILE A 428 -1.68 20.80 9.92
C ILE A 428 -0.39 21.60 9.76
N TYR A 429 0.20 21.52 8.58
CA TYR A 429 1.46 22.17 8.23
C TYR A 429 1.23 23.48 7.49
N ARG A 430 2.14 24.42 7.71
CA ARG A 430 2.31 25.62 6.88
C ARG A 430 3.67 25.55 6.21
N LEU A 431 3.69 25.84 4.91
CA LEU A 431 4.91 26.20 4.22
C LEU A 431 5.19 27.69 4.44
N GLU A 432 6.37 28.02 4.90
CA GLU A 432 6.83 29.39 5.02
C GLU A 432 7.99 29.61 4.08
N VAL A 433 7.83 30.56 3.15
CA VAL A 433 8.87 30.97 2.22
C VAL A 433 9.42 32.32 2.66
N ILE A 434 10.62 32.28 3.22
CA ILE A 434 11.35 33.46 3.68
C ILE A 434 12.04 34.08 2.47
N LYS A 435 11.67 35.33 2.16
CA LYS A 435 12.27 36.11 1.07
C LYS A 435 13.42 36.95 1.62
N LYS A 436 14.62 36.75 1.10
CA LYS A 436 15.81 37.59 1.34
C LYS A 436 16.13 38.34 0.05
N LYS A 437 16.23 39.66 0.13
CA LYS A 437 16.57 40.50 -1.03
C LYS A 437 18.08 40.45 -1.27
N VAL A 438 18.50 40.06 -2.47
CA VAL A 438 19.92 40.02 -2.85
C VAL A 438 20.17 41.01 -3.99
N LYS A 439 20.69 42.20 -3.64
CA LYS A 439 20.99 43.32 -4.57
C LYS A 439 19.78 43.71 -5.46
N GLU A 440 19.98 44.52 -6.49
CA GLU A 440 18.91 45.11 -7.31
C GLU A 440 18.20 44.12 -8.27
N LYS A 441 18.74 42.90 -8.49
CA LYS A 441 18.20 41.95 -9.50
C LYS A 441 18.01 40.49 -9.05
N GLY A 442 18.49 40.11 -7.85
CA GLY A 442 18.45 38.72 -7.39
C GLY A 442 17.41 38.48 -6.29
N ILE A 443 16.79 37.29 -6.30
CA ILE A 443 15.96 36.80 -5.20
C ILE A 443 16.69 35.65 -4.49
N GLU A 444 16.62 35.62 -3.16
CA GLU A 444 16.98 34.45 -2.36
C GLU A 444 15.76 34.03 -1.55
N LEU A 445 15.40 32.76 -1.65
CA LEU A 445 14.24 32.18 -0.98
C LEU A 445 14.70 31.01 -0.14
N GLU A 446 14.14 30.89 1.06
CA GLU A 446 14.38 29.78 1.98
C GLU A 446 13.04 29.21 2.41
N VAL A 447 12.90 27.89 2.35
CA VAL A 447 11.67 27.19 2.74
C VAL A 447 11.81 26.63 4.14
N LYS A 448 10.78 26.86 4.95
CA LYS A 448 10.57 26.21 6.25
C LYS A 448 9.19 25.58 6.30
N VAL A 449 9.07 24.48 7.04
CA VAL A 449 7.80 23.80 7.29
C VAL A 449 7.52 23.86 8.78
N PHE A 450 6.31 24.27 9.16
CA PHE A 450 5.89 24.33 10.55
C PHE A 450 4.52 23.67 10.76
N PRO A 451 4.33 22.76 11.74
CA PRO A 451 5.37 22.11 12.57
C PRO A 451 6.46 21.40 11.73
N PRO A 452 7.64 21.10 12.30
CA PRO A 452 8.71 20.47 11.53
C PRO A 452 8.32 19.06 11.05
N LEU A 453 8.75 18.72 9.85
CA LEU A 453 8.70 17.36 9.31
C LEU A 453 10.05 16.66 9.52
N PRO A 454 10.11 15.32 9.47
CA PRO A 454 11.37 14.57 9.47
C PRO A 454 12.26 15.03 8.32
N GLU A 455 13.32 15.77 8.63
CA GLU A 455 14.06 16.56 7.63
C GLU A 455 14.85 15.70 6.65
N SER A 456 15.43 14.58 7.11
CA SER A 456 16.19 13.65 6.26
C SER A 456 15.32 12.91 5.24
N LEU A 457 13.99 12.98 5.41
CA LEU A 457 13.00 12.32 4.56
C LEU A 457 12.20 13.33 3.71
N LEU A 458 12.51 14.62 3.87
CA LEU A 458 11.87 15.73 3.18
C LEU A 458 12.82 16.28 2.10
N GLU A 459 12.36 16.25 0.86
CA GLU A 459 13.04 16.83 -0.28
C GLU A 459 12.29 18.10 -0.73
N VAL A 460 13.05 19.12 -1.15
CA VAL A 460 12.50 20.38 -1.65
C VAL A 460 13.00 20.61 -3.06
N PHE A 461 12.08 20.85 -3.98
CA PHE A 461 12.37 21.14 -5.38
C PHE A 461 11.77 22.49 -5.77
N TRP A 462 12.48 23.24 -6.59
CA TRP A 462 12.03 24.50 -7.16
C TRP A 462 11.91 24.34 -8.67
N LYS A 463 10.80 24.78 -9.24
CA LYS A 463 10.61 24.84 -10.68
C LYS A 463 10.30 26.25 -11.11
N VAL A 464 11.01 26.70 -12.15
CA VAL A 464 10.73 27.95 -12.86
C VAL A 464 10.11 27.58 -14.18
N GLU A 465 8.88 28.03 -14.40
CA GLU A 465 8.10 27.75 -15.61
C GLU A 465 7.85 29.03 -16.40
N LYS A 466 7.87 28.92 -17.73
CA LYS A 466 7.42 29.97 -18.65
C LYS A 466 6.52 29.36 -19.70
N GLU A 467 5.31 29.90 -19.84
CA GLU A 467 4.31 29.40 -20.80
C GLU A 467 4.05 27.89 -20.68
N GLY A 468 4.05 27.37 -19.45
CA GLY A 468 3.83 25.94 -19.16
C GLY A 468 5.03 25.02 -19.42
N LYS A 469 6.21 25.56 -19.77
CA LYS A 469 7.44 24.79 -19.92
C LYS A 469 8.37 25.04 -18.73
N VAL A 470 8.89 23.96 -18.14
CA VAL A 470 9.94 24.03 -17.11
C VAL A 470 11.23 24.51 -17.76
N ILE A 471 11.72 25.66 -17.30
CA ILE A 471 12.97 26.29 -17.78
C ILE A 471 14.12 25.94 -16.84
N LEU A 472 13.84 25.83 -15.54
CA LEU A 472 14.82 25.51 -14.52
C LEU A 472 14.18 24.63 -13.45
N GLU A 473 14.92 23.61 -13.02
CA GLU A 473 14.59 22.77 -11.86
C GLU A 473 15.81 22.75 -10.93
N LYS A 474 15.61 23.00 -9.65
CA LYS A 474 16.68 23.05 -8.64
C LYS A 474 16.24 22.37 -7.36
N GLU A 475 17.10 21.49 -6.84
CA GLU A 475 16.93 20.86 -5.54
C GLU A 475 17.51 21.71 -4.40
N GLY A 476 16.89 21.61 -3.23
CA GLY A 476 17.36 22.18 -1.97
C GLY A 476 16.38 23.15 -1.33
N LYS A 477 16.56 23.38 -0.01
CA LYS A 477 15.70 24.29 0.79
C LYS A 477 15.84 25.76 0.38
N THR A 478 16.89 26.11 -0.36
CA THR A 478 17.20 27.49 -0.77
C THR A 478 17.23 27.65 -2.28
N PHE A 479 16.50 28.64 -2.78
CA PHE A 479 16.56 29.07 -4.17
C PHE A 479 17.25 30.42 -4.28
N SER A 480 18.12 30.58 -5.28
CA SER A 480 18.74 31.87 -5.60
C SER A 480 18.78 32.02 -7.12
N GLY A 481 18.31 33.15 -7.63
CA GLY A 481 18.30 33.41 -9.07
C GLY A 481 17.77 34.79 -9.42
N GLU A 482 18.00 35.20 -10.67
CA GLU A 482 17.37 36.37 -11.28
C GLU A 482 16.17 35.88 -12.08
N ILE A 483 14.96 36.04 -11.55
CA ILE A 483 13.71 35.61 -12.20
C ILE A 483 12.85 36.84 -12.50
N SER A 484 12.41 36.96 -13.74
CA SER A 484 11.47 37.99 -14.17
C SER A 484 10.02 37.66 -13.79
N SER A 485 9.17 38.67 -13.65
CA SER A 485 7.77 38.51 -13.21
C SER A 485 6.87 37.75 -14.19
N ASP A 486 7.31 37.50 -15.43
CA ASP A 486 6.61 36.68 -16.42
C ASP A 486 6.82 35.17 -16.24
N TYR A 487 7.68 34.76 -15.30
CA TYR A 487 7.88 33.36 -14.95
C TYR A 487 7.03 32.97 -13.73
N LEU A 488 6.61 31.70 -13.71
CA LEU A 488 6.00 31.09 -12.53
C LEU A 488 7.09 30.36 -11.74
N LEU A 489 7.32 30.77 -10.50
CA LEU A 489 8.17 30.03 -9.58
C LEU A 489 7.29 29.20 -8.66
N ARG A 490 7.53 27.89 -8.64
CA ARG A 490 6.82 26.95 -7.77
C ARG A 490 7.81 26.18 -6.91
N VAL A 491 7.47 25.99 -5.64
CA VAL A 491 8.16 25.06 -4.75
C VAL A 491 7.34 23.79 -4.60
N TYR A 492 8.02 22.66 -4.56
CA TYR A 492 7.46 21.34 -4.30
C TYR A 492 8.13 20.74 -3.07
N LEU A 493 7.31 20.14 -2.22
CA LEU A 493 7.77 19.29 -1.12
C LEU A 493 7.48 17.83 -1.45
N SER A 494 8.51 17.00 -1.35
CA SER A 494 8.41 15.55 -1.45
C SER A 494 8.77 14.93 -0.11
N PHE A 495 7.98 13.95 0.33
CA PHE A 495 8.25 13.18 1.55
C PHE A 495 8.29 11.70 1.18
N LEU A 496 9.39 11.02 1.51
CA LEU A 496 9.65 9.64 1.08
C LEU A 496 9.46 9.45 -0.44
N GLY A 497 10.04 10.37 -1.22
CA GLY A 497 10.01 10.35 -2.69
C GLY A 497 8.65 10.67 -3.33
N LYS A 498 7.65 11.12 -2.56
CA LYS A 498 6.33 11.50 -3.09
C LYS A 498 6.02 12.96 -2.82
N VAL A 499 5.61 13.70 -3.86
CA VAL A 499 5.16 15.09 -3.72
C VAL A 499 3.93 15.14 -2.81
N ILE A 500 4.06 15.82 -1.68
CA ILE A 500 3.01 16.02 -0.66
C ILE A 500 2.40 17.42 -0.70
N TYR A 501 3.14 18.40 -1.25
CA TYR A 501 2.70 19.78 -1.33
C TYR A 501 3.41 20.53 -2.45
N SER A 502 2.74 21.54 -2.99
CA SER A 502 3.36 22.52 -3.88
C SER A 502 2.68 23.87 -3.74
N GLU A 503 3.45 24.95 -3.85
CA GLU A 503 2.95 26.31 -3.75
C GLU A 503 3.58 27.21 -4.81
N ASP A 504 2.75 28.04 -5.45
CA ASP A 504 3.20 29.09 -6.36
C ASP A 504 3.72 30.27 -5.55
N ILE A 505 4.97 30.66 -5.80
CA ILE A 505 5.63 31.71 -5.05
C ILE A 505 5.45 33.04 -5.78
N PRO A 506 4.73 34.01 -5.19
CA PRO A 506 4.59 35.32 -5.81
C PRO A 506 5.95 36.01 -5.87
N LEU A 507 6.41 36.34 -7.08
CA LEU A 507 7.69 37.01 -7.34
C LEU A 507 7.67 38.52 -7.08
N ILE A 508 6.51 39.05 -6.69
CA ILE A 508 6.35 40.46 -6.31
C ILE A 508 6.89 40.64 -4.88
N PHE A 509 7.74 41.65 -4.71
CA PHE A 509 8.36 42.03 -3.43
C PHE A 509 7.48 42.96 -2.62
#